data_AF-N8YPY7-F1
#
_entry.id   AF-N8YPY7-F1
#
_cell.length_a   1.000
_cell.length_b   1.000
_cell.length_c   1.000
_cell.angle_alpha   90.00
_cell.angle_beta   90.00
_cell.angle_gamma   90.00
#
_symmetry.space_group_name_H-M   'P 1'
#
loop_
_entity.id
_entity.type
_entity.pdbx_description
1 polymer ?
#
loop_
_entity_poly.entity_id
_entity_poly.type
_entity_poly.pdbx_seq_one_letter_code
_entity_poly.pdbx_strand_id
1 'polypeptide(L)'
;MRTNKRQMSLNEVKSSFRDSGYVDWHLNIRASQSEDPHHEQGDVAVQTAPPEVKRPPMYSVILLNDDYTPMDFVIEILQQYFALNLDQATQVMLTVHYEGKGEAGVYPRDIAETKANQVNNYARSQGHPLLCQIEPKE
;
A
#
# COMPACT_ATOMS: atom_id res chain seq x y z
N MET A 1 9.15 -48.33 -17.89
CA MET A 1 8.43 -47.37 -18.77
C MET A 1 8.92 -45.96 -18.45
N ARG A 2 9.73 -45.35 -19.32
CA ARG A 2 10.24 -43.98 -19.13
C ARG A 2 9.29 -43.01 -19.85
N THR A 3 8.66 -42.11 -19.10
CA THR A 3 7.77 -41.06 -19.64
C THR A 3 8.60 -39.91 -20.22
N ASN A 4 8.51 -39.68 -21.52
CA ASN A 4 9.09 -38.51 -22.18
C ASN A 4 8.32 -37.25 -21.76
N LYS A 5 8.93 -36.38 -20.95
CA LYS A 5 8.44 -35.01 -20.74
C LYS A 5 8.75 -34.20 -22.00
N ARG A 6 7.71 -33.65 -22.66
CA ARG A 6 7.89 -32.68 -23.75
C ARG A 6 8.64 -31.47 -23.20
N GLN A 7 9.85 -31.23 -23.69
CA GLN A 7 10.61 -30.04 -23.38
C GLN A 7 10.08 -28.92 -24.29
N MET A 8 9.27 -28.02 -23.73
CA MET A 8 8.77 -26.86 -24.46
C MET A 8 9.94 -25.95 -24.84
N SER A 9 9.96 -25.55 -26.10
CA SER A 9 10.96 -24.61 -26.63
C SER A 9 10.69 -23.22 -26.05
N LEU A 10 11.76 -22.47 -25.78
CA LEU A 10 11.67 -21.07 -25.35
C LEU A 10 10.84 -20.20 -26.32
N ASN A 11 10.76 -20.60 -27.59
CA ASN A 11 9.93 -19.91 -28.59
C ASN A 11 8.43 -20.21 -28.43
N GLU A 12 8.04 -21.42 -28.03
CA GLU A 12 6.63 -21.79 -27.79
C GLU A 12 6.09 -21.10 -26.53
N VAL A 13 6.95 -20.97 -25.53
CA VAL A 13 6.64 -20.23 -24.30
C VAL A 13 6.43 -18.74 -24.62
N LYS A 14 7.31 -18.14 -25.43
CA LYS A 14 7.17 -16.74 -25.87
C LYS A 14 5.94 -16.47 -26.72
N SER A 15 5.53 -17.40 -27.59
CA SER A 15 4.27 -17.25 -28.34
C SER A 15 3.05 -17.33 -27.43
N SER A 16 3.08 -18.22 -26.42
CA SER A 16 1.96 -18.34 -25.48
C SER A 16 1.72 -17.07 -24.66
N PHE A 17 2.79 -16.35 -24.31
CA PHE A 17 2.68 -15.07 -23.59
C PHE A 17 2.10 -13.94 -24.44
N ARG A 18 2.41 -13.91 -25.74
CA ARG A 18 1.84 -12.93 -26.68
C ARG A 18 0.34 -13.18 -26.90
N ASP A 19 -0.07 -14.44 -27.04
CA ASP A 19 -1.49 -14.79 -27.18
C ASP A 19 -2.28 -14.60 -25.88
N SER A 20 -1.63 -14.68 -24.71
CA SER A 20 -2.30 -14.50 -23.42
C SER A 20 -2.41 -13.02 -22.97
N GLY A 21 -1.82 -12.08 -23.70
CA GLY A 21 -1.82 -10.65 -23.34
C GLY A 21 -1.04 -10.31 -22.06
N TYR A 22 -0.16 -11.21 -21.59
CA TYR A 22 0.70 -10.96 -20.42
C TYR A 22 2.02 -10.34 -20.89
N VAL A 23 2.36 -9.17 -20.35
CA VAL A 23 3.62 -8.48 -20.68
C VAL A 23 4.71 -8.98 -19.72
N ASP A 24 5.74 -9.63 -20.27
CA ASP A 24 6.93 -10.04 -19.50
C ASP A 24 7.88 -8.85 -19.35
N TRP A 25 7.99 -8.33 -18.12
CA TRP A 25 8.87 -7.21 -17.76
C TRP A 25 10.36 -7.54 -17.82
N HIS A 26 10.74 -8.82 -17.92
CA HIS A 26 12.15 -9.25 -17.86
C HIS A 26 12.88 -9.24 -19.23
N LEU A 27 12.21 -8.92 -20.34
CA LEU A 27 12.75 -9.15 -21.69
C LEU A 27 13.29 -7.94 -22.46
N ASN A 28 13.30 -6.73 -21.88
CA ASN A 28 13.84 -5.57 -22.58
C ASN A 28 15.18 -5.11 -22.01
N ILE A 29 16.29 -5.52 -22.65
CA ILE A 29 17.44 -4.67 -23.03
C ILE A 29 18.55 -5.52 -23.68
N ARG A 30 18.72 -5.37 -25.01
CA ARG A 30 19.97 -5.01 -25.71
C ARG A 30 19.84 -5.19 -27.24
N ALA A 31 20.44 -4.21 -27.93
CA ALA A 31 20.63 -4.06 -29.39
C ALA A 31 21.17 -5.33 -30.08
N SER A 32 21.08 -5.54 -31.40
CA SER A 32 21.58 -4.69 -32.49
C SER A 32 21.25 -5.26 -33.90
N GLN A 33 20.95 -4.36 -34.84
CA GLN A 33 21.17 -4.37 -36.31
C GLN A 33 21.20 -5.70 -37.12
N SER A 34 20.31 -5.77 -38.12
CA SER A 34 20.64 -6.15 -39.51
C SER A 34 19.53 -5.66 -40.44
N GLU A 35 19.90 -4.90 -41.47
CA GLU A 35 19.02 -4.29 -42.49
C GLU A 35 18.57 -5.32 -43.55
N ASP A 36 17.31 -5.25 -44.01
CA ASP A 36 16.89 -5.72 -45.34
C ASP A 36 15.61 -4.95 -45.79
N PRO A 37 15.49 -4.50 -47.06
CA PRO A 37 14.43 -3.60 -47.52
C PRO A 37 13.24 -4.35 -48.15
N HIS A 38 12.07 -3.70 -48.16
CA HIS A 38 10.80 -4.06 -48.82
C HIS A 38 9.76 -4.87 -48.02
N HIS A 39 8.89 -4.15 -47.31
CA HIS A 39 7.43 -4.30 -47.47
C HIS A 39 6.70 -3.06 -46.96
N GLU A 40 6.14 -2.28 -47.89
CA GLU A 40 5.12 -1.28 -47.56
C GLU A 40 3.79 -2.01 -47.36
N GLN A 41 3.43 -2.25 -46.11
CA GLN A 41 2.01 -2.38 -45.75
C GLN A 41 1.86 -1.82 -44.34
N GLY A 42 1.14 -0.70 -44.25
CA GLY A 42 0.98 0.09 -43.03
C GLY A 42 0.33 -0.72 -41.91
N ASP A 43 1.17 -1.28 -41.05
CA ASP A 43 0.77 -1.77 -39.74
C ASP A 43 0.69 -0.57 -38.80
N VAL A 44 -0.52 0.00 -38.66
CA VAL A 44 -0.77 1.05 -37.68
C VAL A 44 -0.78 0.37 -36.31
N ALA A 45 0.40 0.26 -35.71
CA ALA A 45 0.57 -0.21 -34.34
C ALA A 45 -0.22 0.71 -33.40
N VAL A 46 -1.36 0.22 -32.90
CA VAL A 46 -2.14 0.91 -31.87
C VAL A 46 -1.32 0.87 -30.59
N GLN A 47 -0.64 1.98 -30.28
CA GLN A 47 0.02 2.15 -29.00
C GLN A 47 -1.05 2.27 -27.91
N THR A 48 -1.19 1.22 -27.08
CA THR A 48 -2.05 1.27 -25.90
C THR A 48 -1.49 2.32 -24.94
N ALA A 49 -2.29 3.33 -24.60
CA ALA A 49 -1.90 4.32 -23.60
C ALA A 49 -1.54 3.62 -22.27
N PRO A 50 -0.55 4.13 -21.52
CA PRO A 50 -0.25 3.62 -20.18
C PRO A 50 -1.53 3.64 -19.31
N PRO A 51 -1.79 2.60 -18.50
CA PRO A 51 -2.97 2.57 -17.64
C PRO A 51 -2.96 3.75 -16.66
N GLU A 52 -4.10 4.45 -16.53
CA GLU A 52 -4.27 5.50 -15.53
C GLU A 52 -4.40 4.90 -14.14
N VAL A 53 -3.38 5.09 -13.30
CA VAL A 53 -3.37 4.61 -11.91
C VAL A 53 -3.90 5.71 -11.00
N LYS A 54 -5.04 5.46 -10.35
CA LYS A 54 -5.58 6.38 -9.33
C LYS A 54 -4.75 6.29 -8.04
N ARG A 55 -4.53 7.43 -7.40
CA ARG A 55 -3.93 7.46 -6.06
C ARG A 55 -4.87 6.75 -5.07
N PRO A 56 -4.34 5.98 -4.11
CA PRO A 56 -5.17 5.30 -3.13
C PRO A 56 -5.90 6.33 -2.23
N PRO A 57 -7.12 6.02 -1.77
CA PRO A 57 -7.82 6.87 -0.82
C PRO A 57 -7.06 6.89 0.52
N MET A 58 -6.98 8.09 1.12
CA MET A 58 -6.32 8.32 2.39
C MET A 58 -7.33 8.27 3.53
N TYR A 59 -6.87 7.83 4.69
CA TYR A 59 -7.66 7.67 5.91
C TYR A 59 -6.89 8.25 7.10
N SER A 60 -7.59 8.98 7.94
CA SER A 60 -7.08 9.46 9.22
C SER A 60 -7.26 8.38 10.29
N VAL A 61 -6.22 8.15 11.07
CA VAL A 61 -6.28 7.34 12.29
C VAL A 61 -6.59 8.26 13.46
N ILE A 62 -7.70 8.02 14.12
CA ILE A 62 -8.28 8.89 15.15
C ILE A 62 -8.23 8.17 16.50
N LEU A 63 -7.77 8.87 17.53
CA LEU A 63 -7.91 8.48 18.93
C LEU A 63 -9.13 9.17 19.53
N LEU A 64 -9.90 8.45 20.34
CA LEU A 64 -11.09 8.95 21.02
C LEU A 64 -10.83 9.07 22.53
N ASN A 65 -11.33 10.14 23.12
CA ASN A 65 -11.19 10.42 24.54
C ASN A 65 -11.99 9.43 25.41
N ASP A 66 -11.46 9.15 26.58
CA ASP A 66 -12.13 8.40 27.65
C ASP A 66 -11.57 8.85 29.02
N ASP A 67 -12.28 8.52 30.10
CA ASP A 67 -11.95 8.99 31.45
C ASP A 67 -10.94 8.11 32.22
N TYR A 68 -10.45 7.01 31.63
CA TYR A 68 -9.70 5.97 32.34
C TYR A 68 -8.29 5.72 31.79
N THR A 69 -8.03 6.06 30.52
CA THR A 69 -6.72 5.90 29.90
C THR A 69 -5.76 7.01 30.38
N PRO A 70 -4.60 6.69 30.98
CA PRO A 70 -3.63 7.70 31.40
C PRO A 70 -3.05 8.52 30.24
N MET A 71 -2.77 9.80 30.47
CA MET A 71 -2.18 10.70 29.46
C MET A 71 -0.82 10.19 28.94
N ASP A 72 0.05 9.73 29.83
CA ASP A 72 1.37 9.20 29.47
C ASP A 72 1.28 7.96 28.57
N PHE A 73 0.24 7.13 28.76
CA PHE A 73 -0.01 5.97 27.91
C PHE A 73 -0.42 6.38 26.48
N VAL A 74 -1.22 7.44 26.35
CA VAL A 74 -1.58 8.01 25.04
C VAL A 74 -0.33 8.57 24.33
N ILE A 75 0.53 9.27 25.07
CA ILE A 75 1.81 9.77 24.53
C ILE A 75 2.71 8.61 24.06
N GLU A 76 2.83 7.54 24.85
CA GLU A 76 3.59 6.34 24.48
C GLU A 76 3.09 5.74 23.17
N ILE A 77 1.77 5.58 23.01
CA ILE A 77 1.16 5.08 21.78
C ILE A 77 1.52 5.96 20.58
N LEU A 78 1.41 7.29 20.75
CA LEU A 78 1.69 8.26 19.70
C LEU A 78 3.17 8.23 19.27
N GLN A 79 4.09 8.04 20.21
CA GLN A 79 5.51 7.88 19.91
C GLN A 79 5.80 6.54 19.23
N GLN A 80 5.29 5.43 19.78
CA GLN A 80 5.64 4.08 19.33
C GLN A 80 5.01 3.71 17.98
N TYR A 81 3.73 4.02 17.78
CA TYR A 81 2.99 3.57 16.60
C TYR A 81 2.90 4.63 15.50
N PHE A 82 3.05 5.92 15.83
CA PHE A 82 2.93 7.02 14.87
C PHE A 82 4.23 7.81 14.68
N ALA A 83 5.30 7.44 15.40
CA ALA A 83 6.61 8.07 15.31
C ALA A 83 6.56 9.59 15.56
N LEU A 84 5.62 10.05 16.38
CA LEU A 84 5.58 11.43 16.84
C LEU A 84 6.69 11.65 17.87
N ASN A 85 7.29 12.84 17.87
CA ASN A 85 8.13 13.26 18.99
C ASN A 85 7.28 13.62 20.22
N LEU A 86 7.91 13.87 21.37
CA LEU A 86 7.22 14.18 22.62
C LEU A 86 6.28 15.39 22.50
N ASP A 87 6.74 16.48 21.90
CA ASP A 87 5.95 17.70 21.78
C ASP A 87 4.71 17.48 20.90
N GLN A 88 4.88 16.82 19.76
CA GLN A 88 3.80 16.44 18.85
C GLN A 88 2.81 15.49 19.52
N ALA A 89 3.30 14.46 20.21
CA ALA A 89 2.48 13.49 20.92
C ALA A 89 1.68 14.17 22.05
N THR A 90 2.30 15.06 22.80
CA THR A 90 1.65 15.84 23.87
C THR A 90 0.54 16.71 23.29
N GLN A 91 0.80 17.40 22.18
CA GLN A 91 -0.19 18.23 21.50
C GLN A 91 -1.41 17.40 21.08
N VAL A 92 -1.19 16.27 20.40
CA VAL A 92 -2.29 15.39 19.96
C VAL A 92 -3.04 14.81 21.16
N MET A 93 -2.34 14.39 22.21
CA MET A 93 -2.95 13.89 23.45
C MET A 93 -3.87 14.94 24.08
N LEU A 94 -3.42 16.19 24.20
CA LEU A 94 -4.23 17.29 24.75
C LEU A 94 -5.44 17.59 23.86
N THR A 95 -5.29 17.53 22.53
CA THR A 95 -6.41 17.64 21.59
C THR A 95 -7.43 16.54 21.84
N VAL A 96 -7.02 15.26 21.95
CA VAL A 96 -7.94 14.16 22.29
C VAL A 96 -8.66 14.48 23.60
N HIS A 97 -7.94 14.86 24.65
CA HIS A 97 -8.50 15.11 25.98
C HIS A 97 -9.55 16.23 25.99
N TYR A 98 -9.27 17.36 25.35
CA TYR A 98 -10.16 18.53 25.39
C TYR A 98 -11.22 18.55 24.30
N GLU A 99 -10.94 18.00 23.12
CA GLU A 99 -11.85 18.04 21.96
C GLU A 99 -12.62 16.72 21.77
N GLY A 100 -12.31 15.70 22.57
CA GLY A 100 -12.96 14.38 22.53
C GLY A 100 -12.39 13.43 21.48
N LYS A 101 -11.64 13.94 20.50
CA LYS A 101 -10.91 13.13 19.51
C LYS A 101 -9.69 13.86 18.95
N GLY A 102 -8.73 13.12 18.40
CA GLY A 102 -7.53 13.69 17.77
C GLY A 102 -6.96 12.80 16.68
N GLU A 103 -6.40 13.43 15.64
CA GLU A 103 -5.75 12.73 14.52
C GLU A 103 -4.30 12.35 14.90
N ALA A 104 -4.02 11.05 14.91
CA ALA A 104 -2.68 10.53 15.17
C ALA A 104 -1.82 10.45 13.89
N GLY A 105 -2.45 10.32 12.72
CA GLY A 105 -1.78 10.33 11.42
C GLY A 105 -2.70 9.96 10.26
N VAL A 106 -2.21 10.16 9.02
CA VAL A 106 -2.96 9.91 7.78
C VAL A 106 -2.22 8.90 6.92
N TYR A 107 -2.90 7.83 6.49
CA TYR A 107 -2.32 6.71 5.77
C TYR A 107 -3.27 6.15 4.69
N PRO A 108 -2.78 5.38 3.71
CA PRO A 108 -3.64 4.51 2.91
C PRO A 108 -4.43 3.56 3.81
N ARG A 109 -5.63 3.18 3.35
CA ARG A 109 -6.60 2.39 4.11
C ARG A 109 -6.00 1.21 4.88
N ASP A 110 -5.27 0.32 4.22
CA ASP A 110 -4.75 -0.91 4.82
C ASP A 110 -3.77 -0.63 5.98
N ILE A 111 -2.96 0.44 5.84
CA ILE A 111 -2.01 0.87 6.87
C ILE A 111 -2.78 1.51 8.04
N ALA A 112 -3.79 2.33 7.75
CA ALA A 112 -4.62 2.95 8.78
C ALA A 112 -5.36 1.88 9.61
N GLU A 113 -6.01 0.90 8.96
CA GLU A 113 -6.69 -0.23 9.62
C GLU A 113 -5.72 -1.03 10.48
N THR A 114 -4.51 -1.32 9.96
CA THR A 114 -3.49 -2.06 10.71
C THR A 114 -3.04 -1.30 11.96
N LYS A 115 -2.75 0.00 11.84
CA LYS A 115 -2.33 0.84 12.98
C LYS A 115 -3.42 0.94 14.04
N ALA A 116 -4.67 1.21 13.64
CA ALA A 116 -5.79 1.28 14.57
C ALA A 116 -5.97 -0.03 15.34
N ASN A 117 -5.89 -1.17 14.66
CA ASN A 117 -5.96 -2.49 15.29
C ASN A 117 -4.79 -2.76 16.25
N GLN A 118 -3.56 -2.39 15.89
CA GLN A 118 -2.40 -2.52 16.76
C GLN A 118 -2.57 -1.73 18.06
N VAL A 119 -3.00 -0.47 17.96
CA VAL A 119 -3.25 0.42 19.10
C VAL A 119 -4.35 -0.13 19.99
N ASN A 120 -5.49 -0.53 19.42
CA ASN A 120 -6.62 -1.10 20.18
C ASN A 120 -6.23 -2.38 20.92
N ASN A 121 -5.45 -3.25 20.28
CA ASN A 121 -4.99 -4.49 20.91
C ASN A 121 -4.00 -4.20 22.03
N TYR A 122 -3.10 -3.24 21.83
CA TYR A 122 -2.16 -2.83 22.87
C TYR A 122 -2.87 -2.22 24.08
N ALA A 123 -3.77 -1.25 23.86
CA ALA A 123 -4.59 -0.65 24.92
C ALA A 123 -5.36 -1.70 25.73
N ARG A 124 -6.03 -2.63 25.03
CA ARG A 124 -6.74 -3.74 25.69
C ARG A 124 -5.81 -4.64 26.49
N SER A 125 -4.60 -4.93 25.99
CA SER A 125 -3.61 -5.76 26.69
C SER A 125 -3.08 -5.08 27.97
N GLN A 126 -3.07 -3.75 28.01
CA GLN A 126 -2.70 -2.95 29.18
C GLN A 126 -3.90 -2.61 30.09
N GLY A 127 -5.11 -3.05 29.74
CA GLY A 127 -6.32 -2.81 30.53
C GLY A 127 -6.92 -1.42 30.37
N HIS A 128 -6.54 -0.68 29.32
CA HIS A 128 -7.08 0.65 29.02
C HIS A 128 -8.22 0.58 28.00
N PRO A 129 -9.31 1.35 28.17
CA PRO A 129 -10.43 1.35 27.24
C PRO A 129 -10.23 2.25 26.00
N LEU A 130 -9.03 2.81 25.81
CA LEU A 130 -8.68 3.67 24.67
C LEU A 130 -9.15 3.07 23.34
N LEU A 131 -9.90 3.88 22.58
CA LEU A 131 -10.42 3.50 21.27
C LEU A 131 -9.72 4.27 20.16
N CYS A 132 -9.25 3.51 19.17
CA CYS A 132 -8.65 4.00 17.94
C CYS A 132 -9.48 3.54 16.73
N GLN A 133 -9.84 4.46 15.84
CA GLN A 133 -10.62 4.19 14.63
C GLN A 133 -10.03 4.87 13.40
N ILE A 134 -10.56 4.55 12.22
CA ILE A 134 -10.19 5.23 10.98
C ILE A 134 -11.39 5.99 10.40
N GLU A 135 -11.11 7.17 9.85
CA GLU A 135 -12.09 8.00 9.15
C GLU A 135 -11.57 8.31 7.74
N PRO A 136 -12.42 8.32 6.69
CA PRO A 136 -12.00 8.77 5.37
C PRO A 136 -11.47 10.20 5.44
N LYS A 137 -10.32 10.45 4.80
CA LYS A 137 -9.77 11.80 4.64
C LYS A 137 -10.18 12.32 3.26
N GLU A 138 -11.00 13.37 3.24
CA GLU A 138 -11.34 14.11 2.02
C GLU A 138 -10.15 14.88 1.46
#